data_AF-A0A5M3WM50-F1
#
_entry.id   AF-A0A5M3WM50-F1
#
_cell.length_a   1.000
_cell.length_b   1.000
_cell.length_c   1.000
_cell.angle_alpha   90.00
_cell.angle_beta   90.00
_cell.angle_gamma   90.00
#
_symmetry.space_group_name_H-M   'P 1'
#
loop_
_entity.id
_entity.type
_entity.pdbx_description
1 polymer ?
#
loop_
_entity_poly.entity_id
_entity_poly.type
_entity_poly.pdbx_seq_one_letter_code
_entity_poly.pdbx_strand_id
1 'polypeptide(L)'
;MDPAMPGTATPFENMCHNASAALSSCVGYLVHRMSFDIVNDRDALEISLRRGPEWPDITISLEGLYHLSVSKLPESSVCFVDEILVRHLPELPHPWPDGPTSVRRFPGQTELVWLRVVGPMEIEVVASILTVLTAMSDELAATAPDGVRTEHED
;
A
#
# COMPACT_ATOMS: atom_id res chain seq x y z
N MET A 1 -42.62 0.20 3.04
CA MET A 1 -41.61 0.10 1.99
C MET A 1 -40.71 1.30 2.21
N ASP A 2 -39.74 1.16 3.11
CA ASP A 2 -38.87 2.27 3.50
C ASP A 2 -37.85 2.54 2.39
N PRO A 3 -37.62 3.81 2.02
CA PRO A 3 -36.55 4.16 1.10
C PRO A 3 -35.20 3.92 1.80
N ALA A 4 -34.33 3.14 1.19
CA ALA A 4 -32.97 2.92 1.65
C ALA A 4 -32.25 4.26 1.80
N MET A 5 -31.98 4.66 3.04
CA MET A 5 -31.06 5.76 3.36
C MET A 5 -29.69 5.41 2.78
N PRO A 6 -28.97 6.38 2.18
CA PRO A 6 -27.58 6.16 1.81
C PRO A 6 -26.80 5.81 3.07
N GLY A 7 -26.39 4.55 3.19
CA GLY A 7 -25.65 4.05 4.33
C GLY A 7 -24.35 4.81 4.47
N THR A 8 -24.08 5.33 5.66
CA THR A 8 -22.80 5.93 6.02
C THR A 8 -21.68 4.92 5.76
N ALA A 9 -20.62 5.34 5.06
CA ALA A 9 -19.47 4.48 4.78
C ALA A 9 -18.91 3.85 6.06
N THR A 10 -18.57 2.56 6.01
CA THR A 10 -18.02 1.85 7.17
C THR A 10 -16.64 2.41 7.53
N PRO A 11 -16.15 2.22 8.78
CA PRO A 11 -14.78 2.60 9.13
C PRO A 11 -13.74 1.96 8.21
N PHE A 12 -13.99 0.73 7.76
CA PHE A 12 -13.12 0.00 6.86
C PHE A 12 -13.14 0.57 5.43
N GLU A 13 -14.32 0.91 4.92
CA GLU A 13 -14.48 1.59 3.64
C GLU A 13 -13.76 2.95 3.62
N ASN A 14 -13.90 3.73 4.70
CA ASN A 14 -13.19 5.00 4.86
C ASN A 14 -11.67 4.82 4.90
N MET A 15 -11.18 3.77 5.56
CA MET A 15 -9.76 3.42 5.58
C MET A 15 -9.24 3.06 4.18
N CYS A 16 -9.99 2.26 3.41
CA CYS A 16 -9.66 1.96 2.01
C CYS A 16 -9.64 3.22 1.14
N HIS A 17 -10.63 4.11 1.29
CA HIS A 17 -10.70 5.37 0.57
C HIS A 17 -9.50 6.29 0.88
N ASN A 18 -9.17 6.44 2.17
CA ASN A 18 -8.03 7.24 2.60
C ASN A 18 -6.70 6.67 2.11
N ALA A 19 -6.53 5.35 2.15
CA ALA A 19 -5.35 4.68 1.60
C ALA A 19 -5.26 4.86 0.08
N SER A 20 -6.38 4.76 -0.64
CA SER A 20 -6.43 5.03 -2.09
C SER A 20 -5.97 6.46 -2.39
N ALA A 21 -6.48 7.45 -1.65
CA ALA A 21 -6.07 8.84 -1.82
C ALA A 21 -4.58 9.04 -1.54
N ALA A 22 -4.05 8.47 -0.45
CA ALA A 22 -2.63 8.55 -0.10
C ALA A 22 -1.72 7.90 -1.15
N LEU A 23 -2.15 6.78 -1.74
CA LEU A 23 -1.35 6.04 -2.72
C LEU A 23 -1.49 6.55 -4.16
N SER A 24 -2.50 7.38 -4.45
CA SER A 24 -2.74 7.93 -5.80
C SER A 24 -1.56 8.75 -6.36
N SER A 25 -0.75 9.36 -5.48
CA SER A 25 0.44 10.13 -5.87
C SER A 25 1.71 9.29 -6.02
N CYS A 26 1.63 7.97 -5.83
CA CYS A 26 2.80 7.08 -5.87
C CYS A 26 3.21 6.66 -7.28
N VAL A 27 2.57 7.17 -8.33
CA VAL A 27 3.01 6.93 -9.72
C VAL A 27 4.45 7.42 -9.91
N GLY A 28 5.28 6.56 -10.49
CA GLY A 28 6.72 6.79 -10.67
C GLY A 28 7.59 6.49 -9.45
N TYR A 29 7.02 6.03 -8.33
CA TYR A 29 7.80 5.44 -7.24
C TYR A 29 8.36 4.08 -7.66
N LEU A 30 9.48 3.68 -7.06
CA LEU A 30 10.08 2.36 -7.17
C LEU A 30 9.65 1.48 -6.01
N VAL A 31 9.29 0.23 -6.29
CA VAL A 31 9.19 -0.82 -5.27
C VAL A 31 10.61 -1.13 -4.80
N HIS A 32 10.98 -0.56 -3.65
CA HIS A 32 12.32 -0.68 -3.07
C HIS A 32 12.49 -2.03 -2.35
N ARG A 33 11.48 -2.44 -1.60
CA ARG A 33 11.48 -3.69 -0.83
C ARG A 33 10.08 -4.29 -0.77
N MET A 34 10.02 -5.61 -0.80
CA MET A 34 8.83 -6.38 -0.48
C MET A 34 9.24 -7.45 0.54
N SER A 35 8.61 -7.48 1.71
CA SER A 35 8.84 -8.50 2.75
C SER A 35 7.55 -9.24 3.01
N PHE A 36 7.60 -10.57 2.95
CA PHE A 36 6.47 -11.41 3.30
C PHE A 36 6.87 -12.30 4.47
N ASP A 37 6.12 -12.19 5.56
CA ASP A 37 6.42 -12.84 6.83
C ASP A 37 5.20 -13.61 7.31
N ILE A 38 5.41 -14.83 7.81
CA ILE A 38 4.39 -15.64 8.46
C ILE A 38 4.89 -15.97 9.87
N VAL A 39 4.26 -15.40 10.89
CA VAL A 39 4.63 -15.59 12.30
C VAL A 39 3.39 -15.89 13.12
N ASN A 40 3.36 -17.04 13.81
CA ASN A 40 2.26 -17.45 14.69
C ASN A 40 0.87 -17.35 14.03
N ASP A 41 0.74 -17.91 12.82
CA ASP A 41 -0.48 -17.88 11.99
C ASP A 41 -0.95 -16.47 11.61
N ARG A 42 -0.07 -15.47 11.73
CA ARG A 42 -0.27 -14.14 11.16
C ARG A 42 0.64 -13.98 9.98
N ASP A 43 0.04 -13.75 8.83
CA ASP A 43 0.71 -13.41 7.60
C ASP A 43 0.67 -11.90 7.39
N ALA A 44 1.82 -11.34 7.05
CA ALA A 44 2.00 -9.93 6.80
C ALA A 44 2.84 -9.70 5.55
N LEU A 45 2.45 -8.70 4.77
CA LEU A 45 3.16 -8.23 3.61
C LEU A 45 3.48 -6.74 3.78
N GLU A 46 4.75 -6.41 3.73
CA GLU A 46 5.22 -5.02 3.68
C GLU A 46 5.78 -4.69 2.29
N ILE A 47 5.30 -3.61 1.69
CA ILE A 47 5.80 -3.06 0.42
C ILE A 47 6.33 -1.65 0.70
N SER A 48 7.63 -1.44 0.50
CA SER A 48 8.26 -0.13 0.64
C SER A 48 8.47 0.50 -0.73
N LEU A 49 7.99 1.73 -0.90
CA LEU A 49 8.09 2.52 -2.12
C LEU A 49 9.02 3.72 -1.90
N ARG A 50 9.88 4.00 -2.88
CA ARG A 50 10.81 5.14 -2.87
C ARG A 50 10.90 5.80 -4.24
N ARG A 51 11.01 7.13 -4.28
CA ARG A 51 11.21 7.88 -5.54
C ARG A 51 12.52 8.66 -5.58
N GLY A 52 13.06 9.02 -4.42
CA GLY A 52 14.27 9.82 -4.26
C GLY A 52 14.18 10.70 -3.01
N PRO A 53 15.25 11.42 -2.66
CA PRO A 53 15.39 12.10 -1.37
C PRO A 53 14.39 13.25 -1.16
N GLU A 54 13.92 13.87 -2.23
CA GLU A 54 12.95 14.97 -2.18
C GLU A 54 11.50 14.48 -1.96
N TRP A 55 11.28 13.17 -2.03
CA TRP A 55 9.96 12.56 -1.92
C TRP A 55 9.90 11.70 -0.66
N PRO A 56 8.74 11.66 0.04
CA PRO A 56 8.62 10.80 1.19
C PRO A 56 8.67 9.33 0.78
N ASP A 57 9.28 8.50 1.64
CA ASP A 57 9.17 7.06 1.58
C ASP A 57 7.77 6.63 2.00
N ILE A 58 7.21 5.65 1.30
CA ILE A 58 5.89 5.10 1.60
C ILE A 58 6.03 3.63 1.96
N THR A 59 5.45 3.22 3.07
CA THR A 59 5.36 1.80 3.45
C THR A 59 3.90 1.39 3.48
N ILE A 60 3.57 0.37 2.71
CA ILE A 60 2.26 -0.27 2.68
C ILE A 60 2.37 -1.58 3.46
N SER A 61 1.66 -1.69 4.58
CA SER A 61 1.57 -2.92 5.36
C SER A 61 0.19 -3.54 5.20
N LEU A 62 0.15 -4.82 4.84
CA LEU A 62 -1.05 -5.63 4.76
C LEU A 62 -0.93 -6.81 5.71
N GLU A 63 -1.98 -7.08 6.48
CA GLU A 63 -2.03 -8.22 7.42
C GLU A 63 -3.30 -9.05 7.20
N GLY A 64 -3.24 -10.34 7.54
CA GLY A 64 -4.35 -11.28 7.36
C GLY A 64 -4.64 -11.49 5.89
N LEU A 65 -3.67 -12.03 5.14
CA LEU A 65 -3.77 -12.16 3.69
C LEU A 65 -4.67 -13.33 3.31
N TYR A 66 -5.53 -13.07 2.34
CA TYR A 66 -6.38 -14.07 1.68
C TYR A 66 -5.82 -14.45 0.32
N HIS A 67 -5.02 -13.56 -0.27
CA HIS A 67 -4.37 -13.76 -1.55
C HIS A 67 -3.15 -12.88 -1.69
N LEU A 68 -2.09 -13.44 -2.27
CA LEU A 68 -0.93 -12.72 -2.74
C LEU A 68 -0.50 -13.32 -4.09
N SER A 69 -0.45 -12.48 -5.12
CA SER A 69 0.11 -12.81 -6.43
C SER A 69 1.15 -11.78 -6.79
N VAL A 70 2.26 -12.27 -7.33
CA VAL A 70 3.36 -11.45 -7.82
C VAL A 70 3.77 -11.96 -9.18
N SER A 71 3.78 -11.07 -10.17
CA SER A 71 4.30 -11.37 -11.50
C SER A 71 5.28 -10.28 -11.93
N LYS A 72 6.30 -10.65 -12.69
CA LYS A 72 7.31 -9.70 -13.18
C LYS A 72 7.85 -10.12 -14.53
N LEU A 73 8.31 -9.15 -15.31
CA LEU A 73 9.05 -9.43 -16.54
C LEU A 73 10.46 -9.96 -16.22
N PRO A 74 10.97 -10.95 -16.99
CA PRO A 74 12.25 -11.61 -16.69
C PRO A 74 13.46 -10.67 -16.61
N GLU A 75 13.43 -9.55 -17.33
CA GLU A 75 14.57 -8.65 -17.54
C GLU A 75 14.40 -7.27 -16.87
N SER A 76 13.39 -7.09 -16.03
CA SER A 76 13.17 -5.81 -15.34
C SER A 76 14.18 -5.64 -14.20
N SER A 77 15.14 -4.72 -14.38
CA SER A 77 16.06 -4.29 -13.31
C SER A 77 15.45 -3.22 -12.40
N VAL A 78 14.34 -2.60 -12.83
CA VAL A 78 13.64 -1.52 -12.14
C VAL A 78 12.15 -1.83 -12.09
N CYS A 79 11.59 -1.86 -10.88
CA CYS A 79 10.15 -2.05 -10.64
C CYS A 79 9.53 -0.72 -10.23
N PHE A 80 9.16 0.13 -11.19
CA PHE A 80 8.39 1.34 -10.91
C PHE A 80 6.89 1.07 -10.87
N VAL A 81 6.17 1.98 -10.24
CA VAL A 81 4.72 1.98 -10.12
C VAL A 81 4.13 2.81 -11.26
N ASP A 82 3.38 2.16 -12.14
CA ASP A 82 2.52 2.83 -13.12
C ASP A 82 1.15 3.18 -12.53
N GLU A 83 0.59 2.27 -11.73
CA GLU A 83 -0.73 2.43 -11.12
C GLU A 83 -0.78 1.73 -9.75
N ILE A 84 -1.46 2.35 -8.78
CA ILE A 84 -1.86 1.68 -7.53
C ILE A 84 -3.36 1.85 -7.36
N LEU A 85 -4.04 0.71 -7.20
CA LEU A 85 -5.45 0.64 -6.92
C LEU A 85 -5.67 0.05 -5.53
N VAL A 86 -6.52 0.71 -4.75
CA VAL A 86 -7.02 0.19 -3.48
C VAL A 86 -8.53 0.17 -3.59
N ARG A 87 -9.16 -0.99 -3.35
CA ARG A 87 -10.62 -1.13 -3.34
C ARG A 87 -11.09 -1.82 -2.09
N HIS A 88 -12.17 -1.30 -1.52
CA HIS A 88 -12.92 -1.97 -0.48
C HIS A 88 -13.70 -3.16 -1.07
N LEU A 89 -13.61 -4.31 -0.42
CA LEU A 89 -14.37 -5.52 -0.70
C LEU A 89 -15.36 -5.78 0.46
N PRO A 90 -16.66 -5.48 0.28
CA PRO A 90 -17.60 -5.56 1.38
C PRO A 90 -17.91 -7.00 1.78
N GLU A 91 -18.38 -7.18 3.01
CA GLU A 91 -18.90 -8.45 3.51
C GLU A 91 -20.17 -8.89 2.76
N LEU A 92 -20.53 -10.17 2.90
CA LEU A 92 -21.81 -10.68 2.39
C LEU A 92 -22.98 -9.98 3.10
N PRO A 93 -24.09 -9.69 2.41
CA PRO A 93 -24.45 -10.12 1.05
C PRO A 93 -24.01 -9.14 -0.06
N HIS A 94 -23.32 -8.06 0.25
CA HIS A 94 -22.97 -7.04 -0.73
C HIS A 94 -22.02 -7.61 -1.80
N PRO A 95 -22.22 -7.33 -3.10
CA PRO A 95 -21.32 -7.82 -4.14
C PRO A 95 -19.95 -7.13 -4.02
N TRP A 96 -18.89 -7.87 -4.35
CA TRP A 96 -17.58 -7.24 -4.54
C TRP A 96 -17.56 -6.47 -5.86
N PRO A 97 -16.80 -5.35 -5.94
CA PRO A 97 -16.55 -4.68 -7.20
C PRO A 97 -15.73 -5.59 -8.13
N ASP A 98 -15.80 -5.33 -9.44
CA ASP A 98 -14.99 -6.07 -10.43
C ASP A 98 -13.50 -6.02 -10.05
N GLY A 99 -12.80 -7.16 -10.14
CA GLY A 99 -11.39 -7.23 -9.81
C GLY A 99 -10.94 -8.59 -9.27
N PRO A 100 -11.04 -8.84 -7.96
CA PRO A 100 -10.46 -10.03 -7.35
C PRO A 100 -11.26 -11.29 -7.72
N THR A 101 -10.81 -12.02 -8.73
CA THR A 101 -11.43 -13.29 -9.14
C THR A 101 -10.89 -14.49 -8.36
N SER A 102 -9.76 -14.33 -7.69
CA SER A 102 -8.98 -15.43 -7.12
C SER A 102 -9.34 -15.78 -5.67
N VAL A 103 -10.18 -14.99 -5.00
CA VAL A 103 -10.56 -15.19 -3.59
C VAL A 103 -11.99 -15.69 -3.46
N ARG A 104 -12.16 -16.78 -2.70
CA ARG A 104 -13.48 -17.31 -2.36
C ARG A 104 -14.12 -16.52 -1.24
N ARG A 105 -15.41 -16.23 -1.39
CA ARG A 105 -16.25 -15.61 -0.35
C ARG A 105 -16.94 -16.69 0.48
N PHE A 106 -17.08 -16.47 1.78
CA PHE A 106 -17.79 -17.39 2.67
C PHE A 106 -18.56 -16.65 3.77
N PRO A 107 -19.64 -17.24 4.34
CA PRO A 107 -20.39 -16.63 5.43
C PRO A 107 -19.51 -16.36 6.66
N GLY A 108 -19.62 -15.16 7.24
CA GLY A 108 -18.82 -14.74 8.40
C GLY A 108 -17.44 -14.15 8.06
N GLN A 109 -17.09 -14.06 6.77
CA GLN A 109 -15.95 -13.30 6.31
C GLN A 109 -16.21 -11.79 6.49
N THR A 110 -15.28 -11.10 7.15
CA THR A 110 -15.33 -9.65 7.34
C THR A 110 -15.03 -8.89 6.04
N GLU A 111 -15.20 -7.57 6.07
CA GLU A 111 -14.71 -6.67 5.02
C GLU A 111 -13.21 -6.90 4.75
N LEU A 112 -12.81 -6.81 3.47
CA LEU A 112 -11.44 -6.98 3.01
C LEU A 112 -11.02 -5.81 2.12
N VAL A 113 -9.72 -5.68 1.90
CA VAL A 113 -9.14 -4.73 0.96
C VAL A 113 -8.43 -5.45 -0.17
N TRP A 114 -8.67 -4.99 -1.39
CA TRP A 114 -7.93 -5.39 -2.58
C TRP A 114 -6.93 -4.30 -2.94
N LEU A 115 -5.64 -4.63 -2.90
CA LEU A 115 -4.55 -3.78 -3.36
C LEU A 115 -4.01 -4.36 -4.65
N ARG A 116 -3.89 -3.53 -5.69
CA ARG A 116 -3.19 -3.87 -6.92
C ARG A 116 -2.15 -2.81 -7.24
N VAL A 117 -0.91 -3.23 -7.42
CA VAL A 117 0.18 -2.41 -7.95
C VAL A 117 0.49 -2.90 -9.35
N VAL A 118 0.51 -1.99 -10.32
CA VAL A 118 0.80 -2.28 -11.74
C VAL A 118 2.06 -1.55 -12.15
N GLY A 119 2.89 -2.23 -12.93
CA GLY A 119 4.13 -1.73 -13.49
C GLY A 119 4.87 -2.86 -14.23
N PRO A 120 6.21 -2.78 -14.39
CA PRO A 120 7.03 -3.92 -14.83
C PRO A 120 6.90 -5.16 -13.94
N MET A 121 6.43 -4.96 -12.71
CA MET A 121 5.99 -5.95 -11.75
C MET A 121 4.53 -5.67 -11.40
N GLU A 122 3.69 -6.70 -11.45
CA GLU A 122 2.32 -6.63 -10.93
C GLU A 122 2.24 -7.35 -9.58
N ILE A 123 1.65 -6.66 -8.61
CA ILE A 123 1.38 -7.19 -7.27
C ILE A 123 -0.12 -7.11 -7.05
N GLU A 124 -0.73 -8.23 -6.67
CA GLU A 124 -2.14 -8.28 -6.32
C GLU A 124 -2.29 -8.93 -4.95
N VAL A 125 -2.98 -8.23 -4.03
CA VAL A 125 -3.12 -8.63 -2.63
C VAL A 125 -4.56 -8.45 -2.19
N VAL A 126 -5.08 -9.44 -1.47
CA VAL A 126 -6.33 -9.30 -0.72
C VAL A 126 -6.03 -9.55 0.76
N ALA A 127 -6.41 -8.61 1.63
CA ALA A 127 -6.08 -8.64 3.05
C ALA A 127 -7.24 -8.16 3.92
N SER A 128 -7.19 -8.45 5.22
CA SER A 128 -8.16 -7.93 6.20
C SER A 128 -7.70 -6.64 6.88
N ILE A 129 -6.44 -6.24 6.75
CA ILE A 129 -5.91 -4.99 7.32
C ILE A 129 -5.00 -4.33 6.28
N LEU A 130 -5.10 -3.00 6.16
CA LEU A 130 -4.21 -2.16 5.39
C LEU A 130 -3.78 -0.96 6.21
N THR A 131 -2.47 -0.71 6.25
CA THR A 131 -1.87 0.48 6.83
C THR A 131 -0.94 1.12 5.82
N VAL A 132 -1.04 2.43 5.65
CA VAL A 132 -0.12 3.22 4.82
C VAL A 132 0.63 4.18 5.73
N LEU A 133 1.95 4.09 5.72
CA LEU A 133 2.86 4.94 6.48
C LEU A 133 3.67 5.81 5.52
N THR A 134 3.84 7.07 5.88
CA THR A 134 4.62 8.05 5.12
C THR A 134 5.71 8.60 6.02
N ALA A 135 6.96 8.49 5.59
CA ALA A 135 8.12 9.03 6.31
C ALA A 135 8.93 9.91 5.35
N MET A 136 9.45 11.04 5.84
CA MET A 136 10.40 11.84 5.05
C MET A 136 11.69 11.03 4.85
N SER A 137 12.22 11.03 3.62
CA SER A 137 13.45 10.30 3.32
C SER A 137 14.63 10.97 4.07
N ASP A 138 15.33 10.19 4.91
CA ASP A 138 16.38 10.67 5.83
C ASP A 138 17.66 11.19 5.15
N GLU A 139 17.75 11.16 3.82
CA GLU A 139 18.94 11.59 3.08
C GLU A 139 19.20 13.10 3.17
N LEU A 140 18.17 13.91 3.48
CA LEU A 140 18.31 15.34 3.78
C LEU A 140 18.85 15.61 5.20
N ALA A 141 18.82 14.65 6.11
CA ALA A 141 19.35 14.83 7.46
C ALA A 141 20.90 14.77 7.51
N ALA A 142 21.53 14.16 6.51
CA ALA A 142 22.98 13.97 6.46
C ALA A 142 23.75 15.10 5.74
N THR A 143 23.07 16.09 5.16
CA THR A 143 23.68 17.13 4.33
C THR A 143 23.54 18.56 4.87
N ALA A 144 23.22 18.73 6.16
CA ALA A 144 23.50 20.01 6.81
C ALA A 144 25.03 20.17 6.90
N PRO A 145 25.66 21.12 6.17
CA PRO A 145 27.06 21.41 6.41
C PRO A 145 27.16 21.99 7.81
N ASP A 146 27.77 21.22 8.73
CA ASP A 146 28.20 21.75 10.00
C ASP A 146 29.05 22.99 9.71
N GLY A 147 28.64 24.10 10.33
CA GLY A 147 29.05 25.43 9.93
C GLY A 147 30.56 25.55 9.86
N VAL A 148 31.04 26.11 8.74
CA VAL A 148 32.38 26.66 8.61
C VAL A 148 32.63 27.58 9.81
N ARG A 149 33.41 27.11 10.78
CA ARG A 149 33.97 27.95 11.83
C ARG A 149 35.33 28.46 11.34
N THR A 150 35.31 29.43 10.44
CA THR A 150 36.41 30.36 10.24
C THR A 150 36.21 31.54 11.17
N GLU A 151 37.22 31.81 12.00
CA GLU A 151 37.60 33.06 12.68
C GLU A 151 38.31 32.68 13.99
N HIS A 152 39.44 33.25 14.40
CA HIS A 152 40.47 34.09 13.80
C HIS A 152 41.63 34.06 14.82
N GLU A 153 42.82 34.39 14.33
CA GLU A 153 44.11 34.56 15.00
C GLU A 153 44.08 35.51 16.22
N ASP A 154 44.72 35.11 17.33
CA ASP A 154 45.69 35.89 18.14
C ASP A 154 46.29 35.03 19.28
#